data_AF-A0AAW4NM17-F1
#
_entry.id   AF-A0AAW4NM17-F1
#
_cell.length_a   1.000
_cell.length_b   1.000
_cell.length_c   1.000
_cell.angle_alpha   90.00
_cell.angle_beta   90.00
_cell.angle_gamma   90.00
#
_symmetry.space_group_name_H-M   'P 1'
#
loop_
_entity.id
_entity.type
_entity.pdbx_description
1 polymer ?
#
loop_
_entity_poly.entity_id
_entity_poly.type
_entity_poly.pdbx_seq_one_letter_code
_entity_poly.pdbx_strand_id
1 'polypeptide(L)'
;MTTKKNLSAGSQQRTSESLLKDIRRNTKRIFTSEQKGLIVMEGIRGEQSIAELCRKYGIPLHPQTQGKIERYHRSMKNVIKLNHYFCPSELEKAIDG
;
A
#
# COMPACT_ATOMS: atom_id res chain seq x y z
N MET A 1 -2.20 2.76 64.72
CA MET A 1 -1.43 2.12 63.63
C MET A 1 -2.14 2.42 62.32
N THR A 2 -1.63 3.37 61.53
CA THR A 2 -2.23 3.80 60.26
C THR A 2 -1.36 3.31 59.11
N THR A 3 -1.77 2.21 58.48
CA THR A 3 -1.09 1.65 57.31
C THR A 3 -1.48 2.46 56.07
N LYS A 4 -0.60 3.36 55.62
CA LYS A 4 -0.76 4.09 54.37
C LYS A 4 -0.63 3.11 53.19
N LYS A 5 -1.72 2.89 52.45
CA LYS A 5 -1.70 2.18 51.15
C LYS A 5 -1.03 3.09 50.11
N ASN A 6 0.11 2.64 49.58
CA ASN A 6 0.74 3.23 48.40
C ASN A 6 -0.12 2.92 47.17
N LEU A 7 -0.77 3.93 46.63
CA LEU A 7 -1.40 3.88 45.30
C LEU A 7 -0.32 4.13 44.25
N SER A 8 0.33 3.06 43.78
CA SER A 8 1.10 3.08 42.55
C SER A 8 0.13 3.06 41.36
N ALA A 9 -0.24 4.21 40.85
CA ALA A 9 -0.92 4.34 39.56
C ALA A 9 -0.06 5.23 38.67
N GLY A 10 0.94 4.64 38.03
CA GLY A 10 1.78 5.32 37.06
C GLY A 10 0.97 5.71 35.84
N SER A 11 0.53 6.97 35.77
CA SER A 11 0.13 7.59 34.52
C SER A 11 1.40 7.81 33.70
N GLN A 12 1.74 6.88 32.81
CA GLN A 12 2.73 7.14 31.76
C GLN A 12 2.18 8.30 30.91
N GLN A 13 2.68 9.51 31.16
CA GLN A 13 2.38 10.67 30.34
C GLN A 13 2.82 10.34 28.90
N ARG A 14 1.85 10.16 28.00
CA ARG A 14 2.14 9.93 26.58
C ARG A 14 2.90 11.15 26.07
N THR A 15 4.08 10.91 25.50
CA THR A 15 4.85 11.99 24.88
C THR A 15 4.07 12.58 23.72
N SER A 16 4.22 13.88 23.48
CA SER A 16 3.60 14.57 22.34
C SER A 16 3.90 13.87 21.00
N GLU A 17 5.11 13.32 20.84
CA GLU A 17 5.48 12.52 19.66
C GLU A 17 4.65 11.25 19.49
N SER A 18 4.35 10.54 20.58
CA SER A 18 3.52 9.33 20.53
C SER A 18 2.09 9.66 20.10
N LEU A 19 1.54 10.77 20.60
CA LEU A 19 0.23 11.29 20.21
C LEU A 19 0.20 11.69 18.73
N LEU A 20 1.24 12.39 18.26
CA LEU A 20 1.35 12.77 16.85
C LEU A 20 1.46 11.54 15.93
N LYS A 21 2.17 10.49 16.34
CA LYS A 21 2.23 9.22 15.59
C LYS A 21 0.87 8.54 15.54
N ASP A 22 0.14 8.52 16.65
CA ASP A 22 -1.19 7.89 16.72
C ASP A 22 -2.21 8.65 15.87
N ILE A 23 -2.20 10.00 15.94
CA ILE A 23 -3.04 10.83 15.08
C ILE A 23 -2.75 10.54 13.60
N ARG A 24 -1.47 10.52 13.20
CA ARG A 24 -1.08 10.23 11.80
C ARG A 24 -1.43 8.82 11.37
N ARG A 25 -1.43 7.83 12.28
CA ARG A 25 -1.87 6.46 11.98
C ARG A 25 -3.39 6.38 11.83
N ASN A 26 -4.13 7.06 12.69
CA ASN A 26 -5.59 7.01 12.72
C ASN A 26 -6.23 7.82 11.58
N THR A 27 -5.62 8.93 11.17
CA THR A 27 -6.07 9.74 10.02
C THR A 27 -5.52 9.24 8.69
N LYS A 28 -4.69 8.19 8.70
CA LYS A 28 -4.15 7.61 7.46
C LYS A 28 -5.28 7.02 6.63
N ARG A 29 -5.33 7.42 5.35
CA ARG A 29 -6.25 6.82 4.39
C ARG A 29 -6.01 5.32 4.26
N ILE A 30 -7.03 4.53 4.55
CA ILE A 30 -7.01 3.07 4.40
C ILE A 30 -7.65 2.74 3.05
N PHE A 31 -6.93 2.00 2.22
CA PHE A 31 -7.45 1.49 0.95
C PHE A 31 -7.90 0.04 1.13
N THR A 32 -9.07 -0.29 0.59
CA THR A 32 -9.54 -1.67 0.45
C THR A 32 -8.63 -2.45 -0.52
N SER A 33 -8.74 -3.77 -0.52
CA SER A 33 -7.98 -4.63 -1.45
C SER A 33 -8.28 -4.29 -2.92
N GLU A 34 -9.54 -4.03 -3.25
CA GLU A 34 -9.96 -3.62 -4.60
C GLU A 34 -9.38 -2.28 -5.02
N GLN A 35 -9.43 -1.27 -4.13
CA GLN A 35 -8.84 0.05 -4.40
C GLN A 35 -7.34 -0.05 -4.65
N LYS A 36 -6.62 -0.89 -3.90
CA LYS A 36 -5.20 -1.15 -4.12
C LYS A 36 -4.96 -1.79 -5.49
N GLY A 37 -5.81 -2.74 -5.89
CA GLY A 37 -5.78 -3.34 -7.23
C GLY A 37 -5.91 -2.28 -8.32
N LEU A 38 -6.93 -1.42 -8.24
CA LEU A 38 -7.16 -0.34 -9.21
C LEU A 38 -5.98 0.62 -9.33
N ILE A 39 -5.42 1.05 -8.20
CA ILE A 39 -4.26 1.95 -8.17
C ILE A 39 -3.04 1.27 -8.83
N VAL A 40 -2.82 -0.02 -8.56
CA VAL A 40 -1.72 -0.77 -9.19
C VAL A 40 -1.94 -0.89 -10.70
N MET A 41 -3.16 -1.18 -11.15
CA MET A 41 -3.49 -1.27 -12.58
C MET A 41 -3.30 0.07 -13.29
N GLU A 42 -3.70 1.19 -12.67
CA GLU A 42 -3.46 2.53 -13.20
C GLU A 42 -1.96 2.85 -13.30
N GLY A 43 -1.17 2.46 -12.30
CA GLY A 43 0.29 2.58 -12.34
C GLY A 43 0.95 1.73 -13.42
N ILE A 44 0.36 0.58 -13.78
CA ILE A 44 0.83 -0.30 -14.86
C ILE A 44 0.49 0.25 -16.24
N ARG A 45 -0.68 0.87 -16.39
CA ARG A 45 -1.08 1.56 -17.63
C ARG A 45 -0.06 2.65 -18.02
N GLY A 46 0.62 3.25 -17.03
CA GLY A 46 1.78 4.11 -17.28
C GLY A 46 1.45 5.48 -17.86
N GLU A 47 0.19 5.91 -17.80
CA GLU A 47 -0.26 7.23 -18.30
C GLU A 47 0.30 8.40 -17.49
N GLN A 48 0.61 8.16 -16.21
CA GLN A 48 1.17 9.14 -15.30
C GLN A 48 2.35 8.52 -14.56
N SER A 49 3.26 9.37 -14.07
CA SER A 49 4.37 8.88 -13.24
C SER A 49 3.86 8.27 -11.93
N ILE A 50 4.60 7.32 -11.35
CA ILE A 50 4.25 6.74 -10.04
C ILE A 50 4.13 7.83 -8.96
N ALA A 51 4.96 8.88 -9.05
CA ALA A 51 4.92 9.99 -8.11
C ALA A 51 3.60 10.78 -8.19
N GLU A 52 3.10 10.99 -9.40
CA GLU A 52 1.86 11.70 -9.68
C GLU A 52 0.63 10.88 -9.28
N LEU A 53 0.66 9.58 -9.55
CA LEU A 53 -0.30 8.61 -9.04
C LEU A 53 -0.37 8.63 -7.51
N CYS A 54 0.79 8.60 -6.83
CA CYS A 54 0.83 8.66 -5.37
C CYS A 54 0.24 9.96 -4.82
N ARG A 55 0.54 11.11 -5.46
CA ARG A 55 -0.05 12.41 -5.08
C ARG A 55 -1.57 12.39 -5.25
N LYS A 56 -2.07 11.89 -6.38
CA LYS A 56 -3.52 11.78 -6.68
C LYS A 56 -4.27 11.01 -5.60
N TYR A 57 -3.70 9.91 -5.11
CA TYR A 57 -4.34 9.07 -4.09
C TYR A 57 -4.02 9.47 -2.64
N GLY A 58 -3.12 10.45 -2.41
CA GLY A 58 -2.65 10.80 -1.07
C GLY A 58 -1.81 9.68 -0.43
N ILE A 59 -1.12 8.90 -1.26
CA ILE A 59 -0.24 7.83 -0.84
C ILE A 59 1.11 8.44 -0.45
N PRO A 60 1.62 8.17 0.77
CA PRO A 60 2.95 8.62 1.15
C PRO A 60 3.99 8.09 0.16
N LEU A 61 4.81 8.99 -0.36
CA LEU A 61 5.96 8.67 -1.19
C LEU A 61 7.03 8.00 -0.32
N HIS A 62 6.80 6.74 0.02
CA HIS A 62 7.70 5.90 0.79
C HIS A 62 8.35 4.90 -0.17
N PRO A 63 9.67 4.66 -0.08
CA PRO A 63 10.36 3.70 -0.95
C PRO A 63 9.71 2.31 -0.97
N GLN A 64 9.15 1.87 0.17
CA GLN A 64 8.43 0.59 0.24
C GLN A 64 7.08 0.59 -0.50
N THR A 65 6.42 1.74 -0.69
CA THR A 65 5.17 1.82 -1.45
C THR A 65 5.45 1.71 -2.95
N GLN A 66 6.46 2.45 -3.43
CA GLN A 66 6.96 2.31 -4.80
C GLN A 66 7.46 0.89 -5.04
N GLY A 67 8.25 0.33 -4.13
CA GLY A 67 8.76 -1.05 -4.24
C GLY A 67 7.67 -2.11 -4.24
N LYS A 68 6.51 -1.89 -3.57
CA LYS A 68 5.35 -2.79 -3.66
C LYS A 68 4.73 -2.72 -5.05
N ILE A 69 4.46 -1.53 -5.56
CA ILE A 69 3.90 -1.35 -6.91
C ILE A 69 4.84 -1.97 -7.96
N GLU A 70 6.14 -1.76 -7.83
CA GLU A 70 7.15 -2.36 -8.69
C GLU A 70 7.24 -3.89 -8.56
N ARG A 71 7.11 -4.44 -7.35
CA ARG A 71 7.06 -5.91 -7.13
C ARG A 71 5.80 -6.53 -7.74
N TYR A 72 4.65 -5.87 -7.59
CA TYR A 72 3.40 -6.32 -8.22
C TYR A 72 3.53 -6.28 -9.74
N HIS A 73 4.08 -5.20 -10.30
CA HIS A 73 4.36 -5.07 -11.72
C HIS A 73 5.31 -6.16 -12.23
N ARG A 74 6.40 -6.46 -11.50
CA ARG A 74 7.34 -7.54 -11.86
C ARG A 74 6.69 -8.92 -11.79
N SER A 75 5.92 -9.21 -10.74
CA SER A 75 5.22 -10.49 -10.61
C SER A 75 4.20 -10.67 -11.74
N MET A 76 3.42 -9.66 -12.06
CA MET A 76 2.46 -9.72 -13.17
C MET A 76 3.15 -9.86 -14.53
N LYS A 77 4.26 -9.14 -14.78
CA LYS A 77 5.04 -9.37 -16.00
C LYS A 77 5.57 -10.79 -16.08
N ASN A 78 6.01 -11.38 -14.97
CA ASN A 78 6.47 -12.77 -14.98
C ASN A 78 5.32 -13.72 -15.33
N VAL A 79 4.11 -13.50 -14.78
CA VAL A 79 2.92 -14.29 -15.13
C VAL A 79 2.55 -14.15 -16.61
N ILE A 80 2.54 -12.93 -17.14
CA ILE A 80 2.22 -12.69 -18.56
C ILE A 80 3.29 -13.30 -19.47
N LYS A 81 4.57 -13.16 -19.13
CA LYS A 81 5.71 -13.69 -19.90
C LYS A 81 5.84 -15.22 -19.82
N LEU A 82 5.14 -15.89 -18.92
CA LEU A 82 5.13 -17.36 -18.84
C LEU A 82 4.31 -17.98 -19.98
N ASN A 83 3.39 -17.24 -20.59
CA ASN A 83 2.65 -17.71 -21.75
C ASN A 83 3.40 -17.32 -23.03
N HIS A 84 4.12 -18.28 -23.61
CA HIS A 84 4.75 -18.11 -24.92
C HIS A 84 3.74 -18.44 -26.02
N TYR A 85 3.05 -17.44 -26.55
CA TYR A 85 2.18 -17.62 -27.71
C TYR A 85 3.05 -17.79 -28.95
N PHE A 86 2.86 -18.87 -29.69
CA PHE A 86 3.65 -19.16 -30.88
C PHE A 86 3.20 -18.28 -32.06
N CYS A 87 1.93 -17.87 -32.08
CA CYS A 87 1.34 -16.99 -33.08
C CYS A 87 0.37 -15.96 -32.45
N PRO A 88 0.23 -14.75 -33.03
CA PRO A 88 -0.64 -13.69 -32.49
C PRO A 88 -2.11 -14.13 -32.30
N SER A 89 -2.61 -14.99 -33.18
CA SER A 89 -3.97 -15.53 -33.12
C SER A 89 -4.26 -16.38 -31.87
N GLU A 90 -3.23 -16.97 -31.25
CA GLU A 90 -3.40 -17.71 -29.99
C GLU A 90 -3.56 -16.76 -28.80
N LEU A 91 -2.86 -15.62 -28.85
CA LEU A 91 -3.01 -14.56 -27.85
C LEU A 91 -4.41 -13.94 -27.93
N GLU A 92 -4.88 -13.63 -29.14
CA GLU A 92 -6.23 -13.08 -29.35
C GLU A 92 -7.30 -14.04 -28.82
N LYS A 93 -7.24 -15.33 -29.17
CA LYS A 93 -8.16 -16.36 -28.65
C LYS A 93 -8.12 -16.51 -27.13
N ALA A 94 -6.98 -16.29 -26.49
CA ALA A 94 -6.85 -16.37 -25.04
C ALA A 94 -7.39 -15.14 -24.31
N ILE A 95 -7.50 -14.00 -24.99
CA ILE A 95 -8.07 -12.75 -24.46
C ILE A 95 -9.59 -12.71 -24.69
N ASP A 96 -10.05 -13.20 -25.84
CA ASP A 96 -11.46 -13.18 -26.26
C ASP A 96 -12.30 -14.35 -25.71
N GLY A 97 -11.70 -15.22 -24.88
CA GLY A 97 -12.31 -16.42 -24.30
C GLY A 97 -13.32 -16.16 -23.19
#